data_AF-A0A2V6BPI8-F1
#
_entry.id   AF-A0A2V6BPI8-F1
#
_cell.length_a   1.000
_cell.length_b   1.000
_cell.length_c   1.000
_cell.angle_alpha   90.00
_cell.angle_beta   90.00
_cell.angle_gamma   90.00
#
_symmetry.space_group_name_H-M   'P 1'
#
loop_
_entity.id
_entity.type
_entity.pdbx_description
1 polymer ?
#
loop_
_entity_poly.entity_id
_entity_poly.type
_entity_poly.pdbx_seq_one_letter_code
_entity_poly.pdbx_strand_id
1 'polypeptide(L)'
;MQETVQSWQHVARTNTLKSDLRSTMNELTNIIVQKTGISQENAEKSVQVMLGFLKTKLPTPIASQLDSFLIAKPVPFVAKA
;
A
#
# COMPACT_ATOMS: atom_id res chain seq x y z
N MET A 1 31.69 -6.55 18.60
CA MET A 1 31.56 -6.66 17.12
C MET A 1 30.33 -7.45 16.65
N GLN A 2 29.40 -7.87 17.53
CA GLN A 2 28.13 -8.51 17.10
C GLN A 2 26.97 -7.50 16.95
N GLU A 3 27.01 -6.37 17.66
CA GLU A 3 25.95 -5.35 17.63
C GLU A 3 25.90 -4.57 16.31
N THR A 4 27.04 -4.43 15.63
CA THR A 4 27.11 -3.78 14.32
C THR A 4 26.48 -4.60 13.20
N VAL A 5 26.51 -5.93 13.27
CA VAL A 5 25.89 -6.81 12.25
C VAL A 5 24.36 -6.82 12.38
N GLN A 6 23.85 -6.71 13.62
CA GLN A 6 22.41 -6.64 13.90
C GLN A 6 21.82 -5.30 13.45
N SER A 7 22.55 -4.20 13.58
CA SER A 7 22.10 -2.85 13.16
C SER A 7 21.73 -2.79 11.67
N TRP A 8 22.51 -3.41 10.78
CA TRP A 8 22.22 -3.44 9.34
C TRP A 8 21.02 -4.33 8.96
N GLN A 9 20.69 -5.34 9.79
CA GLN A 9 19.54 -6.21 9.54
C GLN A 9 18.20 -5.49 9.76
N HIS A 10 18.15 -4.49 10.65
CA HIS A 10 16.97 -3.65 10.84
C HIS A 10 16.76 -2.65 9.68
N VAL A 11 17.85 -2.16 9.08
CA VAL A 11 17.79 -1.21 7.96
C VAL A 11 17.28 -1.89 6.68
N ALA A 12 17.73 -3.11 6.40
CA ALA A 12 17.26 -3.86 5.22
C ALA A 12 15.76 -4.24 5.32
N ARG A 13 15.27 -4.56 6.53
CA ARG A 13 13.88 -4.98 6.75
C ARG A 13 12.86 -3.85 6.59
N THR A 14 13.24 -2.61 6.89
CA THR A 14 12.32 -1.45 6.84
C THR A 14 12.22 -0.83 5.45
N ASN A 15 13.28 -0.93 4.62
CA ASN A 15 13.26 -0.41 3.26
C ASN A 15 12.37 -1.20 2.31
N THR A 16 12.28 -2.53 2.46
CA THR A 16 11.43 -3.38 1.60
C THR A 16 9.92 -3.13 1.83
N LEU A 17 9.51 -2.80 3.06
CA LEU A 17 8.11 -2.50 3.39
C LEU A 17 7.61 -1.21 2.72
N LYS A 18 8.50 -0.21 2.63
CA LYS A 18 8.17 1.10 2.05
C LYS A 18 8.09 1.04 0.52
N SER A 19 8.84 0.14 -0.12
CA SER A 19 8.75 -0.08 -1.57
C SER A 19 7.47 -0.82 -1.99
N ASP A 20 7.03 -1.81 -1.20
CA ASP A 20 5.80 -2.56 -1.48
C ASP A 20 4.56 -1.65 -1.47
N LEU A 21 4.46 -0.74 -0.49
CA LEU A 21 3.34 0.18 -0.36
C LEU A 21 3.23 1.15 -1.54
N ARG A 22 4.38 1.59 -2.07
CA ARG A 22 4.44 2.46 -3.26
C ARG A 22 3.99 1.72 -4.52
N SER A 23 4.13 0.39 -4.57
CA SER A 23 3.73 -0.41 -5.72
C SER A 23 2.20 -0.50 -5.83
N THR A 24 1.48 -0.77 -4.75
CA THR A 24 0.01 -0.95 -4.77
C THR A 24 -0.72 0.34 -5.15
N MET A 25 -0.34 1.49 -4.58
CA MET A 25 -0.95 2.78 -4.95
C MET A 25 -0.65 3.16 -6.40
N ASN A 26 0.58 2.89 -6.87
CA ASN A 26 0.96 3.16 -8.25
C ASN A 26 0.19 2.25 -9.24
N GLU A 27 -0.06 0.99 -8.88
CA GLU A 27 -0.85 0.05 -9.67
C GLU A 27 -2.31 0.53 -9.81
N LEU A 28 -2.94 0.94 -8.70
CA LEU A 28 -4.31 1.49 -8.73
C LEU A 28 -4.39 2.76 -9.58
N THR A 29 -3.44 3.67 -9.41
CA THR A 29 -3.32 4.88 -10.23
C THR A 29 -3.18 4.52 -11.71
N ASN A 30 -2.30 3.60 -12.06
CA ASN A 30 -2.08 3.16 -13.43
C ASN A 30 -3.33 2.53 -14.05
N ILE A 31 -4.08 1.73 -13.30
CA ILE A 31 -5.36 1.15 -13.74
C ILE A 31 -6.36 2.26 -14.09
N ILE A 32 -6.45 3.30 -13.26
CA ILE A 32 -7.36 4.43 -13.51
C ILE A 32 -6.91 5.23 -14.73
N VAL A 33 -5.62 5.55 -14.85
CA VAL A 33 -5.05 6.21 -16.03
C VAL A 33 -5.40 5.43 -17.30
N GLN A 34 -5.16 4.12 -17.33
CA GLN A 34 -5.45 3.29 -18.50
C GLN A 34 -6.94 3.19 -18.82
N LYS A 35 -7.81 3.11 -17.80
CA LYS A 35 -9.26 2.94 -18.00
C LYS A 35 -10.01 4.23 -18.28
N THR A 36 -9.47 5.38 -17.87
CA THR A 36 -10.16 6.68 -17.96
C THR A 36 -9.45 7.68 -18.87
N GLY A 37 -8.18 7.44 -19.20
CA GLY A 37 -7.36 8.35 -20.01
C GLY A 37 -6.92 9.63 -19.28
N ILE A 38 -7.14 9.73 -17.96
CA ILE A 38 -6.73 10.90 -17.17
C ILE A 38 -5.24 10.85 -16.83
N SER A 39 -4.66 12.01 -16.50
CA SER A 39 -3.26 12.09 -16.06
C SER A 39 -3.02 11.36 -14.73
N GLN A 40 -1.79 10.89 -14.53
CA GLN A 40 -1.35 10.24 -13.29
C GLN A 40 -1.71 11.06 -12.04
N GLU A 41 -1.46 12.38 -12.07
CA GLU A 41 -1.79 13.28 -10.96
C GLU A 41 -3.30 13.29 -10.65
N ASN A 42 -4.14 13.32 -11.68
CA ASN A 42 -5.59 13.31 -11.51
C ASN A 42 -6.10 11.94 -11.04
N ALA A 43 -5.46 10.85 -11.46
CA ALA A 43 -5.75 9.51 -10.97
C ALA A 43 -5.40 9.35 -9.49
N GLU A 44 -4.24 9.83 -9.04
CA GLU A 44 -3.86 9.81 -7.62
C GLU A 44 -4.85 10.59 -6.76
N LYS A 45 -5.22 11.80 -7.19
CA LYS A 45 -6.24 12.63 -6.52
C LYS A 45 -7.58 11.91 -6.45
N SER A 46 -7.98 11.22 -7.51
CA SER A 46 -9.25 10.47 -7.57
C SER A 46 -9.27 9.31 -6.57
N VAL A 47 -8.16 8.55 -6.46
CA VAL A 47 -8.01 7.49 -5.46
C VAL A 47 -8.13 8.06 -4.05
N GLN A 48 -7.44 9.17 -3.75
CA GLN A 48 -7.49 9.80 -2.43
C GLN A 48 -8.90 10.28 -2.07
N VAL A 49 -9.63 10.89 -3.01
CA VAL A 49 -11.00 11.34 -2.78
C VAL A 49 -11.94 10.16 -2.54
N MET A 50 -11.84 9.08 -3.32
CA MET A 50 -12.64 7.87 -3.12
C MET A 50 -12.34 7.19 -1.78
N LEU A 51 -11.06 7.06 -1.41
CA LEU A 51 -10.67 6.49 -0.12
C LEU A 51 -11.18 7.34 1.04
N GLY A 52 -11.05 8.67 0.94
CA GLY A 52 -11.61 9.59 1.93
C GLY A 52 -13.11 9.42 2.07
N PHE A 53 -13.85 9.41 0.96
CA PHE A 53 -15.30 9.19 0.95
C PHE A 53 -15.69 7.84 1.57
N LEU A 54 -15.05 6.74 1.16
CA LEU A 54 -15.31 5.41 1.71
C LEU A 54 -15.05 5.37 3.22
N LYS A 55 -13.97 5.97 3.71
CA LYS A 55 -13.69 6.07 5.14
C LYS A 55 -14.76 6.83 5.91
N THR A 56 -15.39 7.86 5.31
CA THR A 56 -16.49 8.59 5.96
C THR A 56 -17.80 7.80 6.00
N LYS A 57 -17.99 6.85 5.07
CA LYS A 57 -19.21 6.03 4.98
C LYS A 57 -19.09 4.68 5.67
N LEU A 58 -17.87 4.19 5.87
CA LEU A 58 -17.61 2.93 6.54
C LEU A 58 -17.49 3.13 8.06
N PRO A 59 -18.11 2.27 8.88
CA PRO A 59 -17.87 2.23 10.32
C PRO A 59 -16.38 2.06 10.62
N THR A 60 -15.89 2.70 11.69
CA THR A 60 -14.47 2.73 12.10
C THR A 60 -13.74 1.38 12.00
N PRO A 61 -14.33 0.23 12.41
CA PRO A 61 -13.66 -1.08 12.32
C PRO A 61 -13.33 -1.50 10.88
N ILE A 62 -14.13 -1.08 9.90
CA ILE A 62 -13.94 -1.44 8.48
C ILE A 62 -12.98 -0.44 7.81
N ALA A 63 -13.07 0.85 8.17
CA ALA A 63 -12.13 1.86 7.67
C ALA A 63 -10.67 1.52 8.02
N SER A 64 -10.41 1.06 9.25
CA SER A 64 -9.08 0.61 9.68
C SER A 64 -8.59 -0.67 8.97
N GLN A 65 -9.51 -1.54 8.56
CA GLN A 65 -9.18 -2.72 7.75
C GLN A 65 -8.90 -2.34 6.29
N LEU A 66 -9.56 -1.31 5.76
CA LEU A 66 -9.31 -0.82 4.40
C LEU A 66 -7.91 -0.24 4.27
N ASP A 67 -7.48 0.55 5.26
CA ASP A 67 -6.09 1.01 5.35
C ASP A 67 -5.15 -0.18 5.43
N SER A 68 -5.49 -1.17 6.26
CA SER A 68 -4.70 -2.40 6.36
C SER A 68 -4.68 -3.18 5.06
N PHE A 69 -5.71 -3.16 4.21
CA PHE A 69 -5.72 -3.85 2.91
C PHE A 69 -4.89 -3.12 1.86
N LEU A 70 -4.97 -1.79 1.83
CA LEU A 70 -4.17 -0.96 0.93
C LEU A 70 -2.71 -0.91 1.36
N ILE A 71 -2.45 -1.13 2.65
CA ILE A 71 -1.11 -1.20 3.26
C ILE A 71 -0.55 -2.63 3.31
N ALA A 72 -1.42 -3.64 3.41
CA ALA A 72 -1.01 -5.04 3.44
C ALA A 72 -0.64 -5.47 2.02
N LYS A 73 0.67 -5.61 1.87
CA LYS A 73 1.37 -6.60 1.05
C LYS A 73 0.45 -7.69 0.45
N PRO A 74 0.72 -8.15 -0.79
CA PRO A 74 0.26 -9.47 -1.19
C PRO A 74 0.72 -10.46 -0.10
N VAL A 75 -0.25 -11.09 0.57
CA VAL A 75 0.00 -12.15 1.53
C VAL A 75 0.86 -13.20 0.81
N PRO A 76 2.11 -13.45 1.24
CA PRO A 76 2.83 -14.61 0.73
C PRO A 76 2.01 -15.82 1.16
N PHE A 77 1.36 -16.47 0.20
CA PHE A 77 0.82 -17.81 0.39
C PHE A 77 2.01 -18.71 0.71
N VAL A 78 2.25 -18.92 2.00
CA VAL A 78 3.12 -19.99 2.43
C VAL A 78 2.32 -21.27 2.20
N ALA A 79 2.49 -21.84 1.01
CA ALA A 79 2.08 -23.21 0.73
C ALA A 79 2.83 -24.10 1.73
N LYS A 80 2.14 -24.56 2.77
CA LYS A 80 2.64 -25.64 3.60
C LYS A 80 2.01 -26.93 3.10
N ALA A 81 2.77 -27.69 2.32
CA ALA A 81 2.59 -29.13 2.10
C ALA A 81 3.97 -29.72 1.81
#